data_AF-A0A1W1VSP2-F1
#
_entry.id   AF-A0A1W1VSP2-F1
#
_cell.length_a   1.000
_cell.length_b   1.000
_cell.length_c   1.000
_cell.angle_alpha   90.00
_cell.angle_beta   90.00
_cell.angle_gamma   90.00
#
_symmetry.space_group_name_H-M   'P 1'
#
loop_
_entity.id
_entity.type
_entity.pdbx_description
1 polymer ?
#
loop_
_entity_poly.entity_id
_entity_poly.type
_entity_poly.pdbx_seq_one_letter_code
_entity_poly.pdbx_strand_id
1 'polypeptide(L)' 'MKPDALRPLLGVIGLAAGFGVYALSERAPEPWPGVIVGSLFVALGITAWVYGRGERWIQGLGAALLLYGLLRILFLH' A
#
# COMPACT_ATOMS: atom_id res chain seq x y z
N MET A 1 10.22 3.76 30.02
CA MET A 1 9.70 3.74 28.64
C MET A 1 9.98 2.36 28.07
N LYS A 2 8.95 1.56 27.77
CA LYS A 2 9.17 0.25 27.13
C LYS A 2 9.65 0.50 25.70
N PRO A 3 10.74 -0.15 25.23
CA PRO A 3 11.12 -0.03 23.82
C PRO A 3 9.94 -0.51 22.98
N ASP A 4 9.45 0.38 22.13
CA ASP A 4 8.28 0.17 21.30
C ASP A 4 8.70 -0.68 20.08
N ALA A 5 9.06 -1.94 20.35
CA ALA A 5 9.62 -2.88 19.37
C ALA A 5 8.72 -3.08 18.13
N LEU A 6 7.45 -2.69 18.22
CA LEU A 6 6.50 -2.65 17.12
C LEU A 6 6.90 -1.66 16.03
N ARG A 7 7.48 -0.49 16.38
CA ARG A 7 7.90 0.51 15.38
C ARG A 7 8.97 -0.01 14.42
N PRO A 8 10.12 -0.55 14.88
CA PRO A 8 11.12 -1.09 13.98
C PRO A 8 10.60 -2.31 13.21
N LEU A 9 9.74 -3.14 13.82
CA LEU A 9 9.12 -4.28 13.12
C LEU A 9 8.23 -3.81 11.95
N LEU A 10 7.39 -2.80 12.16
CA LEU A 10 6.58 -2.18 11.10
C LEU A 10 7.45 -1.60 9.98
N GLY A 11 8.60 -1.01 10.35
CA GLY A 11 9.59 -0.56 9.38
C GLY A 11 10.15 -1.69 8.51
N VAL A 12 10.52 -2.82 9.12
CA VAL A 12 11.02 -4.00 8.40
C VAL A 12 9.94 -4.60 7.50
N ILE A 13 8.69 -4.70 7.99
CA ILE A 13 7.56 -5.20 7.19
C ILE A 13 7.31 -4.29 5.99
N GLY A 14 7.29 -2.96 6.20
CA GLY A 14 7.13 -1.99 5.12
C GLY A 14 8.25 -2.08 4.09
N LEU A 15 9.50 -2.24 4.54
CA LEU A 15 10.66 -2.43 3.68
C LEU A 15 10.53 -3.71 2.85
N ALA A 16 10.21 -4.84 3.50
CA ALA A 16 10.04 -6.13 2.84
C ALA A 16 8.89 -6.11 1.82
N ALA A 17 7.77 -5.44 2.15
CA ALA A 17 6.66 -5.25 1.23
C ALA A 17 7.09 -4.42 0.01
N GLY A 18 7.84 -3.33 0.22
CA GLY A 18 8.35 -2.48 -0.86
C GLY A 18 9.27 -3.23 -1.82
N PHE A 19 10.30 -3.91 -1.30
CA PHE A 19 11.21 -4.71 -2.12
C PHE A 19 10.51 -5.91 -2.79
N GLY A 20 9.59 -6.57 -2.08
CA GLY A 20 8.81 -7.67 -2.62
C GLY A 20 7.98 -7.23 -3.82
N VAL A 21 7.21 -6.14 -3.66
CA VAL A 21 6.39 -5.56 -4.73
C VAL A 21 7.25 -5.10 -5.90
N TYR A 22 8.38 -4.44 -5.64
CA TYR A 22 9.32 -4.04 -6.70
C TYR A 22 9.79 -5.25 -7.51
N ALA A 23 10.37 -6.25 -6.86
CA ALA A 23 10.91 -7.43 -7.51
C ALA A 23 9.84 -8.24 -8.26
N LEU A 24 8.63 -8.34 -7.72
CA LEU A 24 7.49 -8.98 -8.37
C LEU A 24 7.02 -8.20 -9.60
N SER A 25 6.93 -6.87 -9.50
CA SER A 25 6.48 -6.02 -10.61
C SER A 25 7.46 -6.01 -11.79
N GLU A 26 8.76 -6.11 -11.53
CA GLU A 26 9.81 -6.05 -12.55
C GLU A 26 9.87 -7.32 -13.41
N ARG A 27 9.42 -8.45 -12.85
CA ARG A 27 9.49 -9.78 -13.49
C ARG A 27 8.16 -10.26 -14.05
N ALA A 28 7.06 -9.61 -13.68
CA ALA A 28 5.74 -10.06 -14.08
C ALA A 28 5.42 -9.58 -15.50
N PRO A 29 4.86 -10.43 -16.37
CA PRO A 29 4.40 -10.00 -17.69
C PRO A 29 3.19 -9.08 -17.55
N GLU A 30 2.90 -8.24 -18.54
CA GLU A 30 1.66 -7.47 -18.53
C GLU A 30 0.42 -8.39 -18.47
N PRO A 31 -0.64 -8.00 -17.74
CA PRO A 31 -0.85 -6.73 -17.02
C PRO A 31 -0.50 -6.78 -15.53
N TRP A 32 0.19 -7.83 -15.08
CA TRP A 32 0.41 -8.13 -13.67
C TRP A 32 1.18 -7.05 -12.89
N PRO A 33 2.15 -6.30 -13.45
CA PRO A 33 2.79 -5.20 -12.74
C PRO A 33 1.79 -4.15 -12.24
N GLY A 34 0.82 -3.76 -13.08
CA GLY A 34 -0.27 -2.85 -12.71
C GLY A 34 -1.13 -3.41 -11.58
N VAL A 35 -1.47 -4.70 -11.64
CA VAL A 35 -2.27 -5.37 -10.60
C VAL A 35 -1.52 -5.45 -9.27
N ILE A 36 -0.24 -5.82 -9.28
CA ILE A 36 0.59 -5.98 -8.08
C ILE A 36 0.77 -4.62 -7.37
N VAL A 37 1.17 -3.59 -8.13
CA VAL A 37 1.37 -2.24 -7.57
C VAL A 37 0.03 -1.66 -7.13
N GLY A 38 -1.02 -1.77 -7.93
CA GLY A 38 -2.33 -1.26 -7.58
C GLY A 38 -2.92 -1.94 -6.33
N SER A 39 -2.71 -3.24 -6.16
CA SER A 39 -3.14 -3.99 -4.97
C SER A 39 -2.45 -3.49 -3.70
N LEU A 40 -1.17 -3.13 -3.76
CA LEU A 40 -0.46 -2.52 -2.64
C LEU A 40 -1.09 -1.18 -2.25
N PHE A 41 -1.42 -0.33 -3.23
CA PHE A 41 -2.07 0.96 -2.97
C PHE A 41 -3.48 0.80 -2.39
N VAL A 42 -4.25 -0.17 -2.86
CA VAL A 42 -5.56 -0.51 -2.28
C VAL A 42 -5.40 -0.95 -0.83
N ALA A 43 -4.47 -1.85 -0.53
CA ALA A 43 -4.22 -2.32 0.83
C ALA A 43 -3.79 -1.18 1.77
N LEU A 44 -2.89 -0.29 1.31
CA LEU A 44 -2.48 0.91 2.04
C LEU A 44 -3.65 1.87 2.25
N GLY A 45 -4.50 2.07 1.25
CA GLY A 45 -5.69 2.93 1.35
C GLY A 45 -6.69 2.40 2.38
N ILE A 46 -6.98 1.09 2.37
CA ILE A 46 -7.86 0.43 3.34
C ILE A 46 -7.29 0.57 4.75
N THR A 47 -6.01 0.26 4.93
CA THR A 47 -5.37 0.36 6.26
C THR A 47 -5.31 1.79 6.76
N ALA A 48 -5.00 2.77 5.91
CA ALA A 48 -5.03 4.18 6.27
C ALA A 48 -6.46 4.65 6.64
N TRP A 49 -7.48 4.23 5.88
CA TRP A 49 -8.87 4.56 6.17
C TRP A 49 -9.33 4.01 7.53
N VAL A 50 -8.99 2.76 7.84
CA VAL A 50 -9.34 2.11 9.11
C VAL A 50 -8.57 2.73 10.28
N TYR A 51 -7.26 2.95 10.11
CA TYR A 51 -6.40 3.56 11.12
C TYR A 51 -6.81 5.02 11.42
N GLY A 52 -7.13 5.77 10.37
CA GLY A 52 -7.52 7.18 10.44
C GLY A 52 -8.97 7.44 10.83
N ARG A 53 -9.71 6.50 11.43
CA ARG A 53 -11.16 6.65 11.70
C ARG A 53 -11.59 7.86 12.55
N GLY A 54 -10.65 8.62 13.13
CA GLY A 54 -10.90 9.91 13.79
C GLY A 54 -10.29 11.14 13.10
N GLU A 55 -9.50 10.96 12.04
CA GLU A 55 -8.71 12.03 11.40
C GLU A 55 -9.09 12.15 9.92
N ARG A 56 -9.80 13.23 9.57
CA ARG A 56 -10.34 13.44 8.21
C ARG A 56 -9.25 13.48 7.15
N TRP A 57 -8.07 13.99 7.51
CA TRP A 57 -6.92 14.04 6.60
C TRP A 57 -6.41 12.65 6.22
N ILE A 58 -6.27 11.75 7.20
CA ILE A 58 -5.80 10.38 6.98
C ILE A 58 -6.84 9.58 6.20
N GLN A 59 -8.13 9.80 6.46
CA GLN A 59 -9.21 9.21 5.64
C GLN A 59 -9.16 9.70 4.19
N GLY A 60 -8.98 11.00 3.97
CA GLY A 60 -8.82 11.56 2.63
C GLY A 60 -7.65 10.93 1.88
N LEU A 61 -6.50 10.78 2.55
CA LEU A 61 -5.34 10.08 2.00
C LEU A 61 -5.66 8.61 1.70
N GLY A 62 -6.33 7.91 2.62
CA GLY A 62 -6.74 6.51 2.44
C GLY A 62 -7.64 6.32 1.22
N ALA A 63 -8.63 7.21 1.03
CA ALA A 63 -9.49 7.20 -0.15
C ALA A 63 -8.72 7.50 -1.44
N ALA A 64 -7.79 8.46 -1.43
CA ALA A 64 -6.96 8.77 -2.59
C ALA A 64 -6.09 7.58 -3.01
N LEU A 65 -5.46 6.90 -2.04
CA LEU A 65 -4.67 5.69 -2.29
C LEU A 65 -5.53 4.55 -2.84
N LEU A 66 -6.72 4.34 -2.27
CA LEU A 66 -7.69 3.35 -2.73
C LEU A 66 -8.11 3.60 -4.19
N LEU A 67 -8.51 4.83 -4.50
CA LEU A 67 -8.93 5.23 -5.84
C LEU A 67 -7.80 5.05 -6.85
N TYR A 68 -6.59 5.50 -6.50
CA TYR A 68 -5.42 5.34 -7.35
C TYR A 68 -5.09 3.87 -7.61
N GLY A 69 -5.10 3.03 -6.57
CA GLY A 69 -4.83 1.60 -6.69
C GLY A 69 -5.84 0.89 -7.60
N LEU A 70 -7.14 1.21 -7.46
CA LEU A 70 -8.19 0.69 -8.33
C LEU A 70 -8.04 1.18 -9.78
N LEU A 71 -7.77 2.47 -9.99
CA LEU A 71 -7.52 3.03 -11.31
C LEU A 71 -6.32 2.34 -11.98
N ARG A 72 -5.29 2.03 -11.21
CA ARG A 72 -4.11 1.34 -11.73
C ARG A 72 -4.40 -0.10 -12.13
N ILE A 73 -5.16 -0.84 -11.32
CA ILE A 73 -5.58 -2.21 -11.65
C ILE A 73 -6.44 -2.25 -12.92
N LEU A 74 -7.35 -1.28 -13.07
CA LEU A 74 -8.40 -1.35 -14.09
C LEU A 74 -8.05 -0.64 -15.40
N PHE A 75 -7.16 0.36 -15.37
CA PHE A 75 -6.93 1.26 -16.51
C PHE A 75 -5.46 1.55 -16.80
N LEU A 76 -4.56 1.47 -15.82
CA LEU A 76 -3.14 1.83 -15.99
C LEU A 76 -2.26 0.57 -15.88
N HIS A 77 -2.17 -0.14 -17.00
CA HIS A 77 -1.44 -1.40 -17.14
C HIS A 77 0.01 -1.06 -17.48
#